data_AF-A0A7C8YHP9-F1
#
_entry.id   AF-A0A7C8YHP9-F1
#
_cell.length_a   1.000
_cell.length_b   1.000
_cell.length_c   1.000
_cell.angle_alpha   90.00
_cell.angle_beta   90.00
_cell.angle_gamma   90.00
#
_symmetry.space_group_name_H-M   'P 1'
#
loop_
_entity.id
_entity.type
_entity.pdbx_description
1 polymer ?
#
loop_
_entity_poly.entity_id
_entity_poly.type
_entity_poly.pdbx_seq_one_letter_code
_entity_poly.pdbx_strand_id
1 'polypeptide(L)'
;HVIDCSNRNNSKYYVVVVQYTAKFNAEMVKNYLYSLNEGKVPKKKFNLRLAPEEISNDLTGFGHNAVTCIGMKTDIPVILDEAIVKLSPDYFWLGGGEVYLKMGIRTSEFIQFVKPFIFSCSTA
;
A
#
# COMPACT_ATOMS: atom_id res chain seq x y z
N HIS A 1 -17.32 12.05 7.89
CA HIS A 1 -16.77 10.78 7.37
C HIS A 1 -15.49 10.45 8.13
N VAL A 2 -15.43 9.31 8.83
CA VAL A 2 -14.24 8.94 9.61
C VAL A 2 -13.20 8.33 8.66
N ILE A 3 -12.27 9.18 8.25
CA ILE A 3 -11.07 8.85 7.47
C ILE A 3 -9.93 8.68 8.48
N ASP A 4 -9.97 7.61 9.28
CA ASP A 4 -8.91 7.38 10.27
C ASP A 4 -7.76 6.61 9.63
N CYS A 5 -6.88 7.37 8.96
CA CYS A 5 -5.58 6.89 8.48
C CYS A 5 -4.43 7.39 9.37
N SER A 6 -4.74 8.02 10.51
CA SER A 6 -3.77 8.71 11.36
C SER A 6 -2.83 7.74 12.09
N ASN A 7 -3.37 6.60 12.54
CA ASN A 7 -2.59 5.55 13.17
C ASN A 7 -2.09 4.57 12.11
N ARG A 8 -0.82 4.68 11.73
CA ARG A 8 -0.20 3.80 10.73
C ARG A 8 -0.28 2.31 11.07
N ASN A 9 -0.30 1.93 12.35
CA ASN A 9 -0.36 0.53 12.78
C ASN A 9 -1.80 -0.03 12.79
N ASN A 10 -2.81 0.85 12.79
CA ASN A 10 -4.22 0.48 12.84
C ASN A 10 -5.08 1.41 11.98
N SER A 11 -4.60 1.71 10.78
CA SER A 11 -5.32 2.54 9.81
C SER A 11 -6.51 1.77 9.25
N LYS A 12 -7.58 2.49 8.92
CA LYS A 12 -8.74 1.90 8.24
C LYS A 12 -8.43 1.49 6.79
N TYR A 13 -7.51 2.19 6.13
CA TYR A 13 -7.12 1.95 4.75
C TYR A 13 -5.59 1.82 4.64
N TYR A 14 -5.16 0.96 3.72
CA TYR A 14 -3.75 0.78 3.36
C TYR A 14 -3.64 0.71 1.85
N VAL A 15 -2.58 1.29 1.29
CA VAL A 15 -2.20 1.08 -0.10
C VAL A 15 -1.18 -0.05 -0.13
N VAL A 16 -1.37 -1.04 -1.01
CA VAL A 16 -0.43 -2.15 -1.15
C VAL A 16 0.20 -2.09 -2.54
N VAL A 17 1.54 -2.08 -2.57
CA VAL A 17 2.34 -2.06 -3.80
C VAL A 17 2.97 -3.44 -3.99
N VAL A 18 2.54 -4.16 -5.02
CA VAL A 18 3.03 -5.48 -5.41
C VAL A 18 3.50 -5.46 -6.87
N GLN A 19 4.37 -6.40 -7.24
CA GLN A 19 4.76 -6.60 -8.63
C GLN A 19 3.58 -7.12 -9.46
N TYR A 20 3.47 -6.71 -10.72
CA TYR A 20 2.39 -7.13 -11.62
C TYR A 20 2.30 -8.65 -11.82
N THR A 21 3.42 -9.36 -11.71
CA THR A 21 3.50 -10.81 -11.85
C THR A 21 3.15 -11.54 -10.56
N ALA A 22 3.10 -10.84 -9.42
CA ALA A 22 2.89 -11.44 -8.12
C ALA A 22 1.41 -11.42 -7.72
N LYS A 23 1.00 -12.41 -6.93
CA LYS A 23 -0.37 -12.50 -6.41
C LYS A 23 -0.42 -11.94 -4.99
N PHE A 24 -1.22 -10.88 -4.81
CA PHE A 24 -1.48 -10.31 -3.49
C PHE A 24 -2.07 -11.34 -2.51
N ASN A 25 -1.51 -11.40 -1.29
CA ASN A 25 -1.96 -12.30 -0.23
C ASN A 25 -2.56 -11.53 0.95
N ALA A 26 -3.89 -11.43 0.98
CA ALA A 26 -4.63 -10.70 2.01
C ALA A 26 -4.43 -11.28 3.44
N GLU A 27 -4.22 -12.59 3.59
CA GLU A 27 -4.03 -13.20 4.92
C GLU A 27 -2.64 -12.87 5.47
N MET A 28 -1.60 -12.81 4.62
CA MET A 28 -0.28 -12.34 5.05
C MET A 28 -0.33 -10.90 5.56
N VAL A 29 -1.01 -10.01 4.82
CA VAL A 29 -1.20 -8.62 5.26
C VAL A 29 -1.97 -8.52 6.56
N LYS A 30 -3.06 -9.26 6.69
CA LYS A 30 -3.86 -9.31 7.91
C LYS A 30 -3.03 -9.77 9.12
N ASN A 31 -2.20 -10.80 8.96
CA ASN A 31 -1.33 -11.29 10.03
C ASN A 31 -0.27 -10.26 10.43
N TYR A 32 0.32 -9.59 9.44
CA TYR A 32 1.27 -8.52 9.67
C TYR A 32 0.64 -7.35 10.44
N LEU A 33 -0.50 -6.83 9.98
CA LEU A 33 -1.22 -5.75 10.67
C LEU A 33 -1.64 -6.14 12.08
N TYR A 34 -2.10 -7.37 12.30
CA TYR A 34 -2.38 -7.87 13.65
C TYR A 34 -1.13 -7.84 14.54
N SER A 35 0.05 -8.22 14.02
CA SER A 35 1.30 -8.17 14.78
C SER A 35 1.71 -6.74 15.18
N LEU A 36 1.45 -5.74 14.32
CA LEU A 36 1.71 -4.33 14.62
C LEU A 36 0.86 -3.75 15.75
N ASN A 37 -0.25 -4.42 16.08
CA ASN A 37 -1.17 -3.99 17.13
C ASN A 37 -0.83 -4.59 18.50
N GLU A 38 0.25 -5.37 18.62
CA GLU A 38 0.76 -5.90 19.91
C GLU A 38 -0.32 -6.61 20.76
N GLY A 39 -1.27 -7.28 20.11
CA GLY A 39 -2.38 -7.96 20.79
C GLY A 39 -3.50 -7.05 21.33
N LYS A 40 -3.41 -5.72 21.16
CA LYS A 40 -4.45 -4.76 21.59
C LYS A 40 -5.76 -4.92 20.82
N VAL A 41 -5.68 -5.35 19.57
CA VAL A 41 -6.85 -5.58 18.70
C VAL A 41 -6.98 -7.08 18.39
N PRO A 42 -8.13 -7.71 18.69
CA PRO A 42 -8.34 -9.12 18.37
C PRO A 42 -8.24 -9.41 16.86
N LYS A 43 -7.58 -10.51 16.46
CA LYS A 43 -7.40 -10.90 15.05
C LYS A 43 -8.71 -10.94 14.24
N LYS A 44 -9.83 -11.32 14.87
CA LYS A 44 -11.17 -11.34 14.26
C LYS A 44 -11.70 -9.98 13.79
N LYS A 45 -11.13 -8.87 14.29
CA LYS A 45 -11.51 -7.51 13.87
C LYS A 45 -10.82 -7.07 12.58
N PHE A 46 -9.81 -7.80 12.11
CA PHE A 46 -9.13 -7.53 10.84
C PHE A 46 -9.86 -8.27 9.71
N ASN A 47 -10.79 -7.58 9.06
CA ASN A 47 -11.50 -8.05 7.87
C ASN A 47 -11.12 -7.15 6.68
N LEU A 48 -10.01 -7.49 6.04
CA LEU A 48 -9.49 -6.71 4.92
C LEU A 48 -10.32 -6.99 3.66
N ARG A 49 -10.71 -5.92 2.98
CA ARG A 49 -11.43 -5.95 1.71
C ARG A 49 -10.84 -4.88 0.79
N LEU A 50 -10.96 -5.09 -0.51
CA LEU A 50 -10.64 -4.04 -1.48
C LEU A 50 -11.57 -2.85 -1.24
N ALA A 51 -11.01 -1.65 -1.24
CA ALA A 51 -11.78 -0.43 -1.13
C ALA A 51 -12.66 -0.27 -2.38
N PRO A 52 -13.93 0.15 -2.23
CA PRO A 52 -14.75 0.57 -3.38
C PRO A 52 -14.05 1.69 -4.16
N GLU A 53 -14.26 1.74 -5.47
CA GLU A 53 -13.60 2.71 -6.36
C GLU A 53 -13.85 4.17 -5.95
N GLU A 54 -15.10 4.50 -5.60
CA GLU A 54 -15.49 5.84 -5.12
C GLU A 54 -14.65 6.25 -3.90
N ILE A 55 -14.55 5.34 -2.91
CA ILE A 55 -13.74 5.57 -1.69
C ILE A 55 -12.25 5.69 -2.04
N SER A 56 -11.75 4.87 -2.95
CA SER A 56 -10.35 4.96 -3.41
C SER A 56 -10.08 6.34 -4.04
N ASN A 57 -10.98 6.83 -4.89
CA ASN A 57 -10.85 8.13 -5.54
C ASN A 57 -10.95 9.29 -4.54
N ASP A 58 -11.85 9.20 -3.56
CA ASP A 58 -11.98 10.20 -2.51
C ASP A 58 -10.72 10.31 -1.65
N LEU A 59 -10.14 9.16 -1.27
CA LEU A 59 -8.97 9.10 -0.40
C LEU A 59 -7.67 9.44 -1.12
N THR A 60 -7.48 8.88 -2.32
CA THR A 60 -6.23 9.03 -3.07
C THR A 60 -6.24 10.26 -3.98
N GLY A 61 -7.40 10.68 -4.47
CA GLY A 61 -7.53 11.71 -5.51
C GLY A 61 -7.26 11.21 -6.92
N PHE A 62 -7.04 9.91 -7.11
CA PHE A 62 -6.77 9.30 -8.41
C PHE A 62 -7.90 8.36 -8.83
N GLY A 63 -8.27 8.45 -10.11
CA GLY A 63 -9.26 7.56 -10.70
C GLY A 63 -8.77 6.13 -10.87
N HIS A 64 -9.67 5.27 -11.34
CA HIS A 64 -9.36 3.89 -11.69
C HIS A 64 -8.13 3.80 -12.61
N ASN A 65 -7.25 2.83 -12.36
CA ASN A 65 -5.98 2.61 -13.06
C ASN A 65 -4.93 3.73 -13.01
N ALA A 66 -5.19 4.81 -12.26
CA ALA A 66 -4.27 5.95 -12.11
C ALA A 66 -3.67 6.05 -10.69
N VAL A 67 -4.11 5.21 -9.75
CA VAL A 67 -3.69 5.29 -8.34
C VAL A 67 -2.18 5.21 -8.19
N THR A 68 -1.64 6.16 -7.42
CA THR A 68 -0.23 6.22 -7.02
C THR A 68 -0.10 6.52 -5.54
N CYS A 69 1.09 6.26 -4.99
CA CYS A 69 1.40 6.49 -3.57
C CYS A 69 1.89 7.92 -3.28
N ILE A 70 2.08 8.75 -4.31
CA ILE A 70 2.64 10.09 -4.20
C ILE A 70 1.56 11.12 -4.51
N GLY A 71 1.40 12.12 -3.64
CA GLY A 71 0.42 13.20 -3.85
C GLY A 71 -1.04 12.81 -3.57
N MET A 72 -1.27 11.79 -2.74
CA MET A 72 -2.63 11.41 -2.32
C MET A 72 -3.30 12.52 -1.50
N LYS A 73 -4.63 12.65 -1.63
CA LYS A 73 -5.42 13.60 -0.81
C LYS A 73 -5.37 13.29 0.69
N THR A 74 -5.27 12.01 1.04
CA THR A 74 -5.14 11.50 2.40
C THR A 74 -3.78 10.84 2.56
N ASP A 75 -3.11 11.04 3.69
CA ASP A 75 -1.92 10.28 4.05
C ASP A 75 -2.31 8.85 4.45
N ILE A 76 -2.33 7.95 3.48
CA ILE A 76 -2.68 6.53 3.66
C ILE A 76 -1.38 5.73 3.83
N PRO A 77 -1.24 4.93 4.90
CA PRO A 77 -0.06 4.10 5.08
C PRO A 77 0.14 3.12 3.91
N VAL A 78 1.36 3.08 3.40
CA VAL A 78 1.75 2.23 2.27
C VAL A 78 2.44 0.96 2.76
N ILE A 79 2.10 -0.16 2.15
CA ILE A 79 2.77 -1.44 2.27
C ILE A 79 3.48 -1.70 0.95
N LEU A 80 4.80 -1.88 1.01
CA LEU A 80 5.65 -2.22 -0.12
C LEU A 80 6.08 -3.68 -0.01
N ASP A 81 5.82 -4.46 -1.05
CA ASP A 81 6.25 -5.86 -1.10
C ASP A 81 7.78 -5.96 -1.09
N GLU A 82 8.29 -6.88 -0.26
CA GLU A 82 9.72 -7.10 -0.10
C GLU A 82 10.43 -7.48 -1.41
N ALA A 83 9.74 -8.13 -2.36
CA ALA A 83 10.31 -8.47 -3.66
C ALA A 83 10.68 -7.23 -4.48
N ILE A 84 9.98 -6.10 -4.29
CA ILE A 84 10.31 -4.82 -4.94
C ILE A 84 11.60 -4.24 -4.37
N VAL A 85 11.78 -4.34 -3.05
CA VAL A 85 13.00 -3.89 -2.35
C VAL A 85 14.24 -4.69 -2.77
N LYS A 86 14.04 -5.95 -3.16
CA LYS A 86 15.10 -6.86 -3.62
C LYS A 86 15.43 -6.74 -5.11
N LEU A 87 14.79 -5.82 -5.84
CA LEU A 87 15.07 -5.63 -7.26
C LEU A 87 16.51 -5.19 -7.49
N SER A 88 17.11 -5.73 -8.55
CA SER A 88 18.41 -5.33 -9.07
C SER A 88 18.26 -5.12 -10.59
N PRO A 89 18.33 -3.87 -11.09
CA PRO A 89 18.71 -2.64 -10.38
C PRO A 89 17.66 -2.16 -9.35
N ASP A 90 18.10 -1.32 -8.40
CA ASP A 90 17.28 -0.64 -7.38
C ASP A 90 16.31 0.38 -8.01
N TYR A 91 15.31 -0.12 -8.72
CA TYR A 91 14.42 0.69 -9.53
C TYR A 91 13.15 -0.08 -9.87
N PHE A 92 12.02 0.60 -9.87
CA PHE A 92 10.75 0.06 -10.35
C PHE A 92 9.88 1.13 -11.00
N TRP A 93 8.83 0.69 -11.69
CA TRP A 93 7.83 1.55 -12.29
C TRP A 93 6.56 1.57 -11.44
N LEU A 94 6.06 2.77 -11.15
CA LEU A 94 4.80 3.01 -10.44
C LEU A 94 3.83 3.80 -11.34
N GLY A 95 2.53 3.72 -11.06
CA GLY A 95 1.56 4.66 -11.65
C GLY A 95 1.93 6.12 -11.33
N GLY A 96 1.74 7.02 -12.29
CA GLY A 96 2.09 8.44 -12.15
C GLY A 96 0.94 9.36 -11.74
N GLY A 97 -0.23 8.83 -11.36
CA GLY A 97 -1.42 9.64 -11.07
C GLY A 97 -2.33 9.88 -12.28
N GLU A 98 -2.00 9.29 -13.43
CA GLU A 98 -2.80 9.32 -14.66
C GLU A 98 -2.69 7.93 -15.33
N VAL A 99 -3.70 7.51 -16.09
CA VAL A 99 -3.84 6.14 -16.62
C VAL A 99 -2.62 5.73 -17.47
N TYR A 100 -2.12 6.65 -18.30
CA TYR A 100 -1.03 6.42 -19.24
C TYR A 100 0.33 6.91 -18.73
N LEU A 101 0.37 7.56 -17.57
CA LEU A 101 1.62 8.01 -16.96
C LEU A 101 2.20 6.95 -16.02
N LYS A 102 3.47 6.61 -16.25
CA LYS A 102 4.28 5.79 -15.33
C LYS A 102 5.46 6.60 -14.84
N MET A 103 5.75 6.47 -13.55
CA MET A 103 6.90 7.10 -12.91
C MET A 103 7.94 6.03 -12.61
N GLY A 104 9.15 6.26 -13.12
CA GLY A 104 10.33 5.50 -12.80
C GLY A 104 10.99 6.01 -11.54
N ILE A 105 11.17 5.17 -10.52
CA ILE A 105 11.67 5.61 -9.21
C ILE A 105 12.69 4.59 -8.69
N ARG A 106 13.79 5.10 -8.10
CA ARG A 106 14.71 4.25 -7.32
C ARG A 106 13.99 3.73 -6.08
N THR A 107 14.11 2.44 -5.78
CA THR A 107 13.39 1.88 -4.63
C THR A 107 13.87 2.52 -3.32
N SER A 108 15.16 2.85 -3.20
CA SER A 108 15.71 3.59 -2.06
C SER A 108 15.04 4.95 -1.83
N GLU A 109 14.84 5.75 -2.88
CA GLU A 109 14.22 7.09 -2.79
C GLU A 109 12.74 6.99 -2.42
N PHE A 110 12.05 6.02 -3.03
CA PHE A 110 10.66 5.73 -2.69
C PHE A 110 10.51 5.38 -1.21
N ILE A 111 11.37 4.49 -0.68
CA ILE A 111 11.36 4.10 0.73
C ILE A 111 11.61 5.31 1.64
N GLN A 112 12.58 6.16 1.30
CA GLN A 112 12.91 7.34 2.08
C GLN A 112 11.74 8.34 2.15
N PHE A 113 11.06 8.56 1.04
CA PHE A 113 9.96 9.53 0.93
C PHE A 113 8.65 9.00 1.51
N VAL A 114 8.21 7.82 1.07
CA VAL A 114 6.90 7.23 1.43
C VAL A 114 6.94 6.56 2.81
N LYS A 115 8.14 6.14 3.26
CA LYS A 115 8.35 5.39 4.50
C LYS A 115 7.40 4.20 4.61
N PRO A 116 7.30 3.29 3.61
CA PRO A 116 6.31 2.22 3.63
C PRO A 116 6.62 1.18 4.71
N PHE A 117 5.62 0.40 5.11
CA PHE A 117 5.88 -0.90 5.73
C PHE A 117 6.46 -1.85 4.70
N ILE A 118 7.52 -2.57 5.05
CA ILE A 118 8.19 -3.49 4.13
C ILE A 118 8.04 -4.90 4.69
N PHE A 119 7.32 -5.76 3.97
CA PHE A 119 7.24 -7.20 4.24
C PHE A 119 6.74 -7.97 3.02
N SER A 120 6.92 -9.28 3.00
CA SER A 120 6.40 -10.15 1.94
C SER A 120 4.87 -10.21 2.03
N CYS A 121 4.19 -9.50 1.12
CA CYS A 121 2.71 -9.44 1.06
C CYS A 121 2.14 -10.09 -0.20
N SER A 122 2.98 -10.67 -1.04
CA SER A 122 2.63 -11.40 -2.25
C SER A 122 3.31 -12.76 -2.33
N THR A 123 2.78 -13.61 -3.21
CA THR A 123 3.41 -14.86 -3.63
C THR A 123 3.78 -14.76 -5.11
N ALA A 124 4.90 -15.38 -5.48
CA ALA A 124 5.29 -15.56 -6.88
C ALA A 124 4.24 -16.38 -7.67
#